data_AF-A0A7Y3P6A8-F1
#
_entry.id   AF-A0A7Y3P6A8-F1
#
_cell.length_a   1.000
_cell.length_b   1.000
_cell.length_c   1.000
_cell.angle_alpha   90.00
_cell.angle_beta   90.00
_cell.angle_gamma   90.00
#
_symmetry.space_group_name_H-M   'P 1'
#
loop_
_entity.id
_entity.type
_entity.pdbx_description
1 polymer ?
#
loop_
_entity_poly.entity_id
_entity_poly.type
_entity_poly.pdbx_seq_one_letter_code
_entity_poly.pdbx_strand_id
1 'polypeptide(L)'
;MEREGQRHLLEHGSLEIEGRVRGSSNQALLVKVALDGVEGFACYKAEAGERPLWDFPDGLWRREVAAYELDVALGTDLVPTTVAR
;
A
#
# COMPACT_ATOMS: atom_id res chain seq x y z
N MET A 1 2.86 -14.27 -8.14
CA MET A 1 1.91 -13.42 -8.87
C MET A 1 2.68 -12.26 -9.43
N GLU A 2 2.53 -11.99 -10.74
CA GLU A 2 3.17 -10.85 -11.40
C GLU A 2 2.60 -9.52 -10.91
N ARG A 3 3.31 -8.41 -11.12
CA ARG A 3 2.92 -7.07 -10.65
C ARG A 3 1.51 -6.68 -11.08
N GLU A 4 1.12 -7.00 -12.31
CA GLU A 4 -0.23 -6.69 -12.82
C GLU A 4 -1.31 -7.44 -12.04
N GLY A 5 -1.10 -8.73 -11.75
CA GLY A 5 -1.99 -9.51 -10.90
C GLY A 5 -2.05 -9.00 -9.46
N GLN A 6 -0.92 -8.57 -8.90
CA GLN A 6 -0.87 -7.95 -7.57
C GLN A 6 -1.69 -6.65 -7.57
N ARG A 7 -1.50 -5.79 -8.57
CA ARG A 7 -2.21 -4.52 -8.70
C ARG A 7 -3.72 -4.73 -8.81
N HIS A 8 -4.15 -5.66 -9.67
CA HIS A 8 -5.56 -6.04 -9.81
C HIS A 8 -6.17 -6.52 -8.47
N LEU A 9 -5.45 -7.38 -7.73
CA LEU A 9 -5.89 -7.83 -6.41
C LEU A 9 -6.03 -6.65 -5.42
N LEU A 10 -5.06 -5.74 -5.38
CA LEU A 10 -5.09 -4.60 -4.45
C LEU A 10 -6.21 -3.57 -4.79
N GLU A 11 -6.43 -3.31 -6.07
CA GLU A 11 -7.44 -2.34 -6.55
C GLU A 11 -8.87 -2.85 -6.33
N HIS A 12 -9.11 -4.15 -6.54
CA HIS A 12 -10.47 -4.68 -6.62
C HIS A 12 -10.83 -5.68 -5.52
N GLY A 13 -9.85 -6.22 -4.79
CA GLY A 13 -10.12 -7.20 -3.75
C GLY A 13 -10.89 -6.64 -2.56
N SER A 14 -11.65 -7.51 -1.88
CA SER A 14 -12.22 -7.19 -0.58
C SER A 14 -11.10 -7.04 0.46
N LEU A 15 -11.28 -6.16 1.44
CA LEU A 15 -10.31 -5.90 2.50
C LEU A 15 -10.87 -6.36 3.84
N GLU A 16 -10.10 -7.20 4.54
CA GLU A 16 -10.34 -7.57 5.93
C GLU A 16 -9.16 -7.10 6.79
N ILE A 17 -9.44 -6.40 7.89
CA ILE A 17 -8.39 -5.88 8.78
C ILE A 17 -7.99 -6.99 9.76
N GLU A 18 -6.75 -7.43 9.66
CA GLU A 18 -6.16 -8.42 10.57
C GLU A 18 -5.61 -7.75 11.84
N GLY A 19 -5.16 -6.51 11.72
CA GLY A 19 -4.69 -5.73 12.85
C GLY A 19 -3.74 -4.59 12.48
N ARG A 20 -3.03 -4.10 13.49
CA ARG A 20 -2.07 -2.99 13.34
C ARG A 20 -0.63 -3.50 13.38
N VAL A 21 0.20 -2.99 12.46
CA VAL A 21 1.64 -3.24 12.45
C VAL A 21 2.29 -2.50 13.62
N ARG A 22 2.92 -3.24 14.54
CA ARG A 22 3.62 -2.65 15.69
C ARG A 22 4.96 -2.04 15.26
N GLY A 23 5.37 -0.96 15.92
CA GLY A 23 6.66 -0.30 15.69
C GLY A 23 6.69 0.67 14.50
N SER A 24 5.61 0.82 13.74
CA SER A 24 5.52 1.84 12.69
C SER A 24 5.38 3.24 13.30
N SER A 25 6.15 4.20 12.78
CA SER A 25 6.10 5.61 13.20
C SER A 25 4.80 6.32 12.80
N ASN A 26 4.11 5.77 11.81
CA ASN A 26 2.80 6.19 11.35
C ASN A 26 1.80 5.01 11.40
N GLN A 27 0.49 5.26 11.31
CA GLN A 27 -0.48 4.15 11.30
C GLN A 27 -0.29 3.28 10.05
N ALA A 28 -0.21 1.97 10.28
CA ALA A 28 -0.15 0.95 9.25
C ALA A 28 -0.98 -0.25 9.72
N LEU A 29 -1.93 -0.68 8.90
CA LEU A 29 -2.76 -1.85 9.14
C LEU A 29 -2.28 -3.01 8.27
N LEU A 30 -2.27 -4.22 8.85
CA LEU A 30 -2.18 -5.44 8.07
C LEU A 30 -3.60 -5.78 7.61
N VAL A 31 -3.78 -5.91 6.31
CA VAL A 31 -5.05 -6.32 5.72
C VAL A 31 -4.88 -7.58 4.91
N LYS A 32 -5.86 -8.47 4.99
CA LYS A 32 -6.04 -9.56 4.03
C LYS A 32 -6.86 -9.02 2.85
N VAL A 33 -6.41 -9.32 1.64
CA VAL A 33 -7.03 -8.92 0.37
C VAL A 33 -7.45 -10.17 -0.38
N ALA A 34 -8.70 -10.25 -0.82
CA ALA A 34 -9.21 -11.41 -1.55
C ALA A 34 -10.00 -11.01 -2.80
N LEU A 35 -9.75 -11.69 -3.92
CA LEU A 35 -10.45 -11.50 -5.20
C LEU A 35 -10.41 -12.79 -6.01
N ASP A 36 -11.56 -13.26 -6.47
CA ASP A 36 -11.68 -14.42 -7.39
C ASP A 36 -10.89 -15.68 -6.96
N GLY A 37 -10.90 -15.98 -5.65
CA GLY A 37 -10.18 -17.13 -5.08
C GLY A 37 -8.67 -16.91 -4.89
N VAL A 38 -8.15 -15.74 -5.24
CA VAL A 38 -6.78 -15.31 -4.94
C VAL A 38 -6.79 -14.50 -3.65
N GLU A 39 -5.86 -14.81 -2.75
CA GLU A 39 -5.69 -14.10 -1.49
C GLU A 39 -4.26 -13.59 -1.32
N GLY A 40 -4.09 -12.50 -0.59
CA GLY A 40 -2.80 -11.95 -0.22
C GLY A 40 -2.90 -11.03 0.99
N PHE A 41 -1.75 -10.60 1.49
CA PHE A 41 -1.67 -9.57 2.54
C PHE A 41 -1.17 -8.26 1.95
N ALA A 42 -1.63 -7.15 2.51
CA ALA A 42 -1.17 -5.82 2.15
C ALA A 42 -1.01 -4.93 3.38
N CYS A 43 -0.24 -3.85 3.22
CA CYS A 43 -0.12 -2.79 4.21
C CYS A 43 -1.05 -1.64 3.82
N TYR A 44 -2.05 -1.35 4.65
CA TYR A 44 -3.00 -0.26 4.41
C TYR A 44 -2.61 0.97 5.24
N LYS A 45 -2.34 2.08 4.56
CA LYS A 45 -1.93 3.36 5.16
C LYS A 45 -2.94 4.44 4.80
N ALA A 46 -3.94 4.63 5.66
CA ALA A 46 -4.97 5.64 5.45
C ALA A 46 -4.41 7.05 5.71
N GLU A 47 -4.85 8.03 4.92
CA GLU A 47 -4.55 9.46 5.17
C GLU A 47 -5.02 9.90 6.56
N ALA A 48 -6.19 9.44 7.00
CA ALA A 48 -6.70 9.72 8.34
C ALA A 48 -5.84 9.13 9.48
N GLY A 49 -4.98 8.16 9.16
CA GLY A 49 -4.03 7.57 10.09
C GLY A 49 -2.70 8.29 10.16
N GLU A 50 -2.50 9.32 9.34
CA GLU A 50 -1.21 10.00 9.21
C GLU A 50 -0.85 10.85 10.42
N ARG A 51 0.41 10.74 10.84
CA ARG A 51 1.07 11.76 11.66
C ARG A 51 1.77 12.76 10.74
N PRO A 52 1.37 14.05 10.75
CA PRO A 52 2.01 15.08 9.93
C PRO A 52 3.51 15.18 10.16
N LEU A 53 4.25 15.55 9.11
CA LEU A 53 5.69 15.85 9.17
C LEU A 53 5.87 17.35 8.95
N TRP A 54 6.81 17.96 9.66
CA TRP A 54 7.03 19.41 9.64
C TRP A 54 7.55 19.95 8.30
N ASP A 55 8.17 19.06 7.51
CA ASP A 55 8.87 19.32 6.26
C ASP A 55 8.11 18.83 5.02
N PHE A 56 6.91 18.26 5.18
CA PHE A 56 6.11 17.75 4.06
C PHE A 56 4.66 18.24 4.10
N PRO A 57 4.01 18.39 2.92
CA PRO A 57 2.56 18.52 2.84
C PRO A 57 1.83 17.29 3.40
N ASP A 58 0.54 17.47 3.72
CA ASP A 58 -0.38 16.38 4.06
C ASP A 58 -0.52 15.36 2.91
N GLY A 59 -1.07 14.18 3.21
CA GLY A 59 -1.22 13.11 2.23
C GLY A 59 0.12 12.40 1.98
N LEU A 60 0.81 12.05 3.06
CA LEU A 60 2.09 11.36 3.06
C LEU A 60 2.06 10.03 2.31
N TRP A 61 0.90 9.38 2.20
CA TRP A 61 0.65 8.16 1.42
C TRP A 61 1.00 8.32 -0.06
N ARG A 62 0.86 9.52 -0.63
CA ARG A 62 1.13 9.79 -2.05
C ARG A 62 2.57 9.47 -2.44
N ARG A 63 3.49 9.53 -1.47
CA ARG A 63 4.90 9.21 -1.68
C ARG A 63 5.13 7.72 -1.91
N GLU A 64 4.33 6.85 -1.31
CA GLU A 64 4.42 5.40 -1.52
C GLU A 64 4.01 5.06 -2.95
N VAL A 65 2.91 5.66 -3.43
CA VAL A 65 2.46 5.52 -4.82
C VAL A 65 3.50 6.08 -5.78
N ALA A 66 4.00 7.30 -5.52
CA ALA A 66 5.04 7.91 -6.37
C ALA A 66 6.34 7.07 -6.42
N ALA A 67 6.75 6.46 -5.31
CA ALA A 67 7.90 5.58 -5.27
C ALA A 67 7.68 4.30 -6.11
N TYR A 68 6.49 3.71 -6.05
CA TYR A 68 6.14 2.56 -6.88
C TYR A 68 6.12 2.92 -8.38
N GLU A 69 5.47 4.02 -8.75
CA GLU A 69 5.43 4.49 -10.15
C GLU A 69 6.84 4.79 -10.69
N LEU A 70 7.70 5.39 -9.86
CA LEU A 70 9.10 5.62 -10.22
C LEU A 70 9.87 4.30 -10.41
N ASP A 71 9.68 3.32 -9.53
CA ASP A 71 10.30 2.00 -9.64
C ASP A 71 9.85 1.24 -10.90
N VAL A 72 8.57 1.36 -11.28
CA VAL A 72 8.05 0.84 -12.55
C VAL A 72 8.72 1.53 -13.73
N ALA A 73 8.81 2.86 -13.72
CA ALA A 73 9.42 3.63 -14.80
C ALA A 73 10.92 3.32 -14.98
N LEU A 74 11.62 3.01 -13.88
CA LEU A 74 13.05 2.67 -13.88
C LEU A 74 13.32 1.17 -14.08
N GLY A 75 12.31 0.30 -13.93
CA GLY A 75 12.43 -1.15 -14.05
C GLY A 75 13.31 -1.79 -12.97
N THR A 76 13.37 -1.20 -11.77
CA THR A 76 14.32 -1.58 -10.72
C THR A 76 13.86 -2.74 -9.83
N ASP A 77 12.56 -2.99 -9.74
CA ASP A 77 11.93 -4.03 -8.92
C ASP A 77 12.26 -3.99 -7.41
N LEU A 78 12.40 -2.78 -6.85
CA LEU A 78 12.77 -2.55 -5.45
C LEU A 78 11.57 -2.14 -4.59
N VAL A 79 10.52 -1.58 -5.19
CA VAL A 79 9.35 -1.08 -4.48
C VAL A 79 8.18 -2.05 -4.63
N PRO A 80 7.53 -2.49 -3.53
CA PRO A 80 6.35 -3.33 -3.63
C PRO A 80 5.22 -2.68 -4.43
N THR A 81 4.42 -3.51 -5.11
CA THR A 81 3.21 -3.04 -5.81
C THR A 81 2.31 -2.23 -4.87
N THR A 82 2.03 -0.99 -5.25
CA THR A 82 1.34 -0.01 -4.40
C THR A 82 0.25 0.69 -5.21
N VAL A 83 -0.93 0.86 -4.62
CA VAL A 83 -2.10 1.51 -5.25
C VAL A 83 -2.72 2.53 -4.29
N ALA A 84 -3.44 3.49 -4.84
CA ALA A 84 -4.24 4.43 -4.07
C ALA A 84 -5.69 3.93 -3.96
N ARG A 85 -6.23 3.82 -2.74
CA ARG A 85 -7.60 3.35 -2.47
C ARG A 85 -8.17 3.95 -1.19
#